data_AF-A0A2E7D0P7-F1
#
_entry.id   AF-A0A2E7D0P7-F1
#
_cell.length_a   1.000
_cell.length_b   1.000
_cell.length_c   1.000
_cell.angle_alpha   90.00
_cell.angle_beta   90.00
_cell.angle_gamma   90.00
#
_symmetry.space_group_name_H-M   'P 1'
#
loop_
_entity.id
_entity.type
_entity.pdbx_description
1 polymer ?
#
loop_
_entity_poly.entity_id
_entity_poly.type
_entity_poly.pdbx_seq_one_letter_code
_entity_poly.pdbx_strand_id
1 'polypeptide(L)'
;MALGTQNIVKLHSLTATEQKETVASLENAAKDSSNRYAKAALTRHRKLLTELESQRTKWDVVVLQSYRDDLEGDESLYARFAPKFAALAKEQGARVILYETTPTTQNAKPLTSAPDPAPVMKNARAMASLANRIDASVAPMSLVGLRCQTQRPDLTLRFINDAHLNKTMAYLTACSLFAALFDRTPEGLPVDSITDIRFFNNKDRTKDRDGSPITQTFSEKDRADLQRIAWESITEFNKLRAEQMQK
;
A
#
# COMPACT_ATOMS: atom_id res chain seq x y z
N MET A 1 21.75 -20.14 3.24
CA MET A 1 22.06 -18.92 4.01
C MET A 1 21.51 -17.72 3.22
N ALA A 2 20.49 -17.07 3.76
CA ALA A 2 19.79 -15.82 3.38
C ALA A 2 19.73 -15.37 1.89
N LEU A 3 18.63 -15.72 1.21
CA LEU A 3 17.97 -14.86 0.20
C LEU A 3 17.16 -13.72 0.86
N GLY A 4 17.53 -13.32 2.08
CA GLY A 4 16.67 -12.59 3.01
C GLY A 4 17.30 -11.35 3.66
N THR A 5 18.45 -10.87 3.19
CA THR A 5 18.88 -9.50 3.52
C THR A 5 18.44 -8.59 2.37
N GLN A 6 17.42 -7.77 2.63
CA GLN A 6 17.12 -6.65 1.74
C GLN A 6 18.32 -5.68 1.82
N ASN A 7 19.19 -5.74 0.82
CA ASN A 7 20.22 -4.74 0.63
C ASN A 7 19.54 -3.48 0.11
N ILE A 8 19.35 -2.49 0.99
CA ILE A 8 18.84 -1.18 0.60
C ILE A 8 19.98 -0.45 -0.10
N VAL A 9 19.85 -0.30 -1.42
CA VAL A 9 20.75 0.55 -2.21
C VAL A 9 20.13 1.94 -2.29
N LYS A 10 20.79 2.94 -1.71
CA LYS A 10 20.36 4.34 -1.78
C LYS A 10 20.72 4.95 -3.14
N LEU A 11 19.95 4.63 -4.17
CA LEU A 11 20.22 5.16 -5.51
C LEU A 11 20.15 6.70 -5.55
N HIS A 12 19.31 7.31 -4.70
CA HIS A 12 19.18 8.78 -4.62
C HIS A 12 20.48 9.48 -4.18
N SER A 13 21.32 8.82 -3.38
CA SER A 13 22.59 9.40 -2.91
C SER A 13 23.77 9.00 -3.79
N LEU A 14 23.63 7.97 -4.63
CA LEU A 14 24.70 7.51 -5.53
C LEU A 14 25.05 8.60 -6.54
N THR A 15 26.26 9.13 -6.46
CA THR A 15 26.74 10.16 -7.38
C THR A 15 27.26 9.55 -8.69
N ALA A 16 27.26 10.35 -9.76
CA ALA A 16 27.91 9.96 -11.01
C ALA A 16 29.42 9.68 -10.84
N THR A 17 30.07 10.33 -9.86
CA THR A 17 31.49 10.11 -9.54
C THR A 17 31.71 8.73 -8.92
N GLU A 18 30.98 8.38 -7.86
CA GLU A 18 31.06 7.05 -7.23
C GLU A 18 30.74 5.93 -8.23
N GLN A 19 29.78 6.18 -9.13
CA GLN A 19 29.44 5.22 -10.17
C GLN A 19 30.54 5.08 -11.24
N LYS A 20 31.25 6.15 -11.60
CA LYS A 20 32.44 6.10 -12.47
C LYS A 20 33.57 5.30 -11.82
N GLU A 21 33.83 5.52 -10.54
CA GLU A 21 34.83 4.76 -9.78
C GLU A 21 34.49 3.26 -9.73
N THR A 22 33.21 2.94 -9.50
CA THR A 22 32.71 1.56 -9.54
C THR A 22 32.90 0.92 -10.92
N VAL A 23 32.62 1.66 -12.00
CA VAL A 23 32.87 1.19 -13.38
C VAL A 23 34.36 0.91 -13.60
N ALA A 24 35.25 1.81 -13.19
CA ALA A 24 36.70 1.62 -13.33
C ALA A 24 37.23 0.40 -12.55
N SER A 25 36.71 0.16 -11.33
CA SER A 25 37.03 -1.04 -10.55
C SER A 25 36.56 -2.32 -11.27
N LEU A 26 35.35 -2.32 -11.81
CA LEU A 26 34.79 -3.44 -12.55
C LEU A 26 35.50 -3.71 -13.88
N GLU A 27 36.07 -2.69 -14.53
CA GLU A 27 36.90 -2.87 -15.73
C GLU A 27 38.16 -3.69 -15.44
N ASN A 28 38.76 -3.52 -14.27
CA ASN A 28 39.90 -4.34 -13.84
C ASN A 28 39.45 -5.75 -13.46
N ALA A 29 38.37 -5.88 -12.68
CA ALA A 29 37.84 -7.19 -12.29
C ALA A 29 37.37 -8.02 -13.50
N ALA A 30 36.86 -7.39 -14.56
CA ALA A 30 36.40 -8.07 -15.77
C ALA A 30 37.53 -8.67 -16.63
N LYS A 31 38.80 -8.31 -16.36
CA LYS A 31 39.99 -8.91 -16.99
C LYS A 31 40.28 -10.32 -16.44
N ASP A 32 39.87 -10.61 -15.21
CA ASP A 32 40.00 -11.92 -14.58
C ASP A 32 38.91 -12.87 -15.10
N SER A 33 39.33 -13.90 -15.85
CA SER A 33 38.43 -14.90 -16.43
C SER A 33 37.78 -15.81 -15.38
N SER A 34 38.32 -15.90 -14.16
CA SER A 34 37.73 -16.65 -13.06
C SER A 34 36.55 -15.91 -12.42
N ASN A 35 36.49 -14.58 -12.55
CA ASN A 35 35.39 -13.76 -12.06
C ASN A 35 34.24 -13.69 -13.07
N ARG A 36 33.44 -14.75 -13.13
CA ARG A 36 32.32 -14.90 -14.08
C ARG A 36 31.24 -13.81 -14.01
N TYR A 37 31.16 -13.05 -12.92
CA TYR A 37 30.12 -12.02 -12.72
C TYR A 37 30.57 -10.61 -13.13
N ALA A 38 31.87 -10.34 -13.17
CA ALA A 38 32.41 -9.00 -13.37
C ALA A 38 31.98 -8.37 -14.72
N LYS A 39 31.98 -9.15 -15.82
CA LYS A 39 31.54 -8.65 -17.13
C LYS A 39 30.07 -8.22 -17.12
N ALA A 40 29.19 -9.03 -16.53
CA ALA A 40 27.77 -8.73 -16.45
C ALA A 40 27.48 -7.54 -15.50
N ALA A 41 28.23 -7.44 -14.40
CA ALA A 41 28.18 -6.28 -13.50
C ALA A 41 28.64 -5.00 -14.23
N LEU A 42 29.77 -5.04 -14.93
CA LEU A 42 30.30 -3.90 -15.69
C LEU A 42 29.27 -3.35 -16.70
N THR A 43 28.63 -4.23 -17.48
CA THR A 43 27.57 -3.81 -18.42
C THR A 43 26.41 -3.11 -17.70
N ARG A 44 25.94 -3.65 -16.57
CA ARG A 44 24.86 -3.04 -15.78
C ARG A 44 25.26 -1.70 -15.17
N HIS A 45 26.48 -1.58 -14.64
CA HIS A 45 26.97 -0.34 -14.04
C HIS A 45 27.22 0.76 -15.09
N ARG A 46 27.71 0.40 -16.29
CA ARG A 46 27.79 1.36 -17.41
C ARG A 46 26.41 1.86 -17.82
N LYS A 47 25.43 0.96 -17.94
CA LYS A 47 24.03 1.34 -18.23
C LYS A 47 23.47 2.26 -17.12
N LEU A 48 23.65 1.87 -15.85
CA LEU A 48 23.20 2.69 -14.72
C LEU A 48 23.85 4.06 -14.73
N LEU A 49 25.13 4.19 -15.07
CA LEU A 49 25.80 5.49 -15.13
C LEU A 49 25.15 6.43 -16.16
N THR A 50 24.76 5.91 -17.32
CA THR A 50 24.08 6.68 -18.36
C THR A 50 22.66 7.07 -17.97
N GLU A 51 21.98 6.22 -17.21
CA GLU A 51 20.57 6.38 -16.83
C GLU A 51 20.38 6.93 -15.40
N LEU A 52 21.47 7.23 -14.68
CA LEU A 52 21.44 7.49 -13.24
C LEU A 52 20.48 8.62 -12.88
N GLU A 53 20.59 9.75 -13.58
CA GLU A 53 19.74 10.93 -13.33
C GLU A 53 18.31 10.73 -13.85
N SER A 54 18.13 10.06 -14.98
CA SER A 54 16.78 9.83 -15.55
C SER A 54 15.95 8.85 -14.72
N GLN A 55 16.59 8.02 -13.89
CA GLN A 55 15.91 7.13 -12.95
C GLN A 55 15.54 7.81 -11.62
N ARG A 56 16.01 9.04 -11.35
CA ARG A 56 15.68 9.77 -10.12
C ARG A 56 14.29 10.39 -10.24
N THR A 57 13.29 9.71 -9.71
CA THR A 57 11.95 10.28 -9.53
C THR A 57 11.79 10.81 -8.11
N LYS A 58 11.49 12.10 -7.98
CA LYS A 58 11.07 12.68 -6.70
C LYS A 58 9.60 12.37 -6.47
N TRP A 59 9.28 11.80 -5.32
CA TRP A 59 7.92 11.48 -4.93
C TRP A 59 7.46 12.45 -3.85
N ASP A 60 6.28 13.06 -4.00
CA ASP A 60 5.69 13.88 -2.94
C ASP A 60 5.07 13.01 -1.83
N VAL A 61 4.66 11.79 -2.18
CA VAL A 61 4.04 10.83 -1.27
C VAL A 61 4.53 9.42 -1.60
N VAL A 62 4.85 8.66 -0.56
CA VAL A 62 5.12 7.22 -0.63
C VAL A 62 4.07 6.48 0.20
N VAL A 63 3.35 5.56 -0.44
CA VAL A 63 2.39 4.67 0.24
C VAL A 63 3.11 3.37 0.59
N LEU A 64 3.22 3.07 1.88
CA LEU A 64 3.83 1.83 2.37
C LEU A 64 2.74 0.81 2.65
N GLN A 65 2.75 -0.30 1.92
CA GLN A 65 1.88 -1.45 2.13
C GLN A 65 2.69 -2.57 2.80
N SER A 66 2.07 -3.34 3.69
CA SER A 66 2.63 -4.60 4.16
C SER A 66 1.87 -5.82 3.62
N TYR A 67 2.51 -6.99 3.72
CA TYR A 67 1.99 -8.26 3.25
C TYR A 67 1.42 -9.04 4.46
N ARG A 68 0.09 -9.11 4.54
CA ARG A 68 -0.70 -9.71 5.64
C ARG A 68 -0.50 -8.95 6.96
N ASP A 69 -1.29 -7.91 7.14
CA ASP A 69 -1.17 -6.91 8.21
C ASP A 69 -1.72 -7.36 9.56
N ASP A 70 -1.43 -8.60 9.96
CA ASP A 70 -1.55 -8.96 11.37
C ASP A 70 -0.40 -8.24 12.10
N LEU A 71 -0.69 -7.02 12.59
CA LEU A 71 0.21 -6.34 13.51
C LEU A 71 0.17 -7.12 14.83
N GLU A 72 1.06 -8.09 14.98
CA GLU A 72 1.43 -8.70 16.26
C GLU A 72 2.21 -7.70 17.14
N GLY A 73 1.79 -6.43 17.17
CA GLY A 73 2.48 -5.33 17.84
C GLY A 73 3.82 -4.95 17.17
N ASP A 74 4.75 -4.50 18.01
CA ASP A 74 6.06 -3.98 17.60
C ASP A 74 6.97 -5.03 16.93
N GLU A 75 6.69 -6.32 17.14
CA GLU A 75 7.45 -7.41 16.54
C GLU A 75 7.05 -7.70 15.09
N SER A 76 5.89 -7.19 14.65
CA SER A 76 5.46 -7.35 13.26
C SER A 76 6.50 -6.76 12.30
N LEU A 77 6.71 -7.45 11.16
CA LEU A 77 7.63 -6.98 10.13
C LEU A 77 7.25 -5.57 9.65
N TYR A 78 5.96 -5.24 9.62
CA TYR A 78 5.53 -3.91 9.23
C TYR A 78 5.97 -2.85 10.24
N ALA A 79 5.74 -3.05 11.55
CA ALA A 79 6.21 -2.12 12.58
C ALA A 79 7.74 -1.98 12.60
N ARG A 80 8.47 -3.05 12.23
CA ARG A 80 9.94 -3.04 12.14
C ARG A 80 10.48 -2.30 10.92
N PHE A 81 9.85 -2.41 9.76
CA PHE A 81 10.39 -1.91 8.49
C PHE A 81 9.75 -0.61 8.00
N ALA A 82 8.49 -0.33 8.32
CA ALA A 82 7.85 0.92 7.95
C ALA A 82 8.64 2.15 8.45
N PRO A 83 9.20 2.21 9.67
CA PRO A 83 10.02 3.34 10.10
C PRO A 83 11.28 3.54 9.24
N LYS A 84 11.90 2.46 8.76
CA LYS A 84 13.11 2.53 7.92
C LYS A 84 12.79 3.09 6.55
N PHE A 85 11.71 2.62 5.92
CA PHE A 85 11.28 3.14 4.63
C PHE A 85 10.73 4.56 4.73
N ALA A 86 10.04 4.88 5.82
CA ALA A 86 9.58 6.24 6.09
C ALA A 86 10.75 7.22 6.21
N ALA A 87 11.83 6.84 6.92
CA ALA A 87 13.03 7.67 7.01
C ALA A 87 13.64 7.96 5.62
N LEU A 88 13.74 6.95 4.75
CA LEU A 88 14.26 7.11 3.38
C LEU A 88 13.36 7.99 2.49
N ALA A 89 12.05 7.88 2.65
CA ALA A 89 11.08 8.70 1.93
C ALA A 89 11.17 10.17 2.40
N LYS A 90 11.21 10.39 3.71
CA LYS A 90 11.30 11.73 4.32
C LYS A 90 12.64 12.42 4.07
N GLU A 91 13.74 11.68 4.01
CA GLU A 91 15.07 12.18 3.58
C GLU A 91 15.00 12.81 2.18
N GLN A 92 14.07 12.35 1.33
CA GLN A 92 13.84 12.87 -0.02
C GLN A 92 12.67 13.88 -0.10
N GLY A 93 12.10 14.28 1.05
CA GLY A 93 11.01 15.24 1.17
C GLY A 93 9.61 14.67 0.92
N ALA A 94 9.46 13.34 0.86
CA ALA A 94 8.17 12.71 0.65
C ALA A 94 7.39 12.55 1.97
N ARG A 95 6.07 12.72 1.91
CA ARG A 95 5.16 12.29 2.98
C ARG A 95 4.95 10.78 2.90
N VAL A 96 4.57 10.17 4.02
CA VAL A 96 4.33 8.73 4.11
C VAL A 96 2.88 8.47 4.47
N ILE A 97 2.27 7.52 3.75
CA ILE A 97 0.97 6.95 4.10
C ILE A 97 1.16 5.47 4.40
N LEU A 98 0.73 5.03 5.57
CA LEU A 98 0.62 3.62 5.89
C LEU A 98 -0.69 3.08 5.31
N TYR A 99 -0.60 2.12 4.40
CA TYR A 99 -1.74 1.42 3.85
C TYR A 99 -1.86 0.05 4.50
N GLU A 100 -2.87 -0.08 5.35
CA GLU A 100 -3.23 -1.32 6.03
C GLU A 100 -4.16 -2.12 5.12
N THR A 101 -3.74 -3.30 4.66
CA THR A 101 -4.63 -4.28 4.02
C THR A 101 -5.50 -4.99 5.06
N THR A 102 -6.64 -5.54 4.63
CA THR A 102 -7.59 -6.17 5.54
C THR A 102 -8.07 -7.53 5.06
N PRO A 103 -7.26 -8.60 5.17
CA PRO A 103 -7.73 -9.94 4.81
C PRO A 103 -8.88 -10.43 5.70
N THR A 104 -8.95 -9.96 6.96
CA THR A 104 -9.92 -10.46 7.95
C THR A 104 -11.30 -9.82 7.86
N THR A 105 -11.42 -8.62 7.29
CA THR A 105 -12.73 -7.96 7.06
C THR A 105 -13.21 -8.09 5.61
N GLN A 106 -12.78 -9.13 4.89
CA GLN A 106 -13.17 -9.38 3.50
C GLN A 106 -14.24 -10.48 3.39
N ASN A 107 -15.50 -10.09 3.28
CA ASN A 107 -16.62 -10.99 3.06
C ASN A 107 -16.92 -11.18 1.56
N ALA A 108 -17.00 -12.43 1.11
CA ALA A 108 -17.46 -12.77 -0.25
C ALA A 108 -18.97 -12.90 -0.38
N LYS A 109 -19.68 -12.92 0.75
CA LYS A 109 -21.13 -13.00 0.81
C LYS A 109 -21.65 -11.89 1.74
N PRO A 110 -22.87 -11.40 1.52
CA PRO A 110 -23.54 -10.53 2.47
C PRO A 110 -23.51 -11.11 3.89
N LEU A 111 -23.35 -10.25 4.89
CA LEU A 111 -23.36 -10.66 6.28
C LEU A 111 -24.79 -10.75 6.81
N THR A 112 -25.04 -11.76 7.63
CA THR A 112 -26.32 -11.94 8.34
C THR A 112 -26.25 -11.53 9.80
N SER A 113 -25.06 -11.24 10.32
CA SER A 113 -24.81 -10.74 11.67
C SER A 113 -23.66 -9.74 11.66
N ALA A 114 -23.63 -8.84 12.62
CA ALA A 114 -22.54 -7.88 12.76
C ALA A 114 -21.20 -8.61 13.01
N PRO A 115 -20.10 -8.17 12.38
CA PRO A 115 -18.76 -8.69 12.67
C PRO A 115 -18.27 -8.27 14.06
N ASP A 116 -17.36 -9.04 14.66
CA ASP A 116 -16.71 -8.68 15.92
C ASP A 116 -15.74 -7.50 15.70
N PRO A 117 -15.92 -6.35 16.38
CA PRO A 117 -15.04 -5.20 16.22
C PRO A 117 -13.70 -5.35 16.96
N ALA A 118 -13.56 -6.27 17.91
CA ALA A 118 -12.41 -6.29 18.82
C ALA A 118 -11.04 -6.49 18.11
N PRO A 119 -10.89 -7.42 17.14
CA PRO A 119 -9.63 -7.59 16.43
C PRO A 119 -9.24 -6.35 15.59
N VAL A 120 -10.24 -5.73 14.95
CA VAL A 120 -10.06 -4.52 14.13
C VAL A 120 -9.62 -3.35 14.99
N MET A 121 -10.25 -3.14 16.14
CA MET A 121 -9.87 -2.06 17.06
C MET A 121 -8.50 -2.27 17.70
N LYS A 122 -8.10 -3.53 17.94
CA LYS A 122 -6.73 -3.86 18.35
C LYS A 122 -5.73 -3.46 17.26
N ASN A 123 -6.01 -3.80 16.00
CA ASN A 123 -5.14 -3.45 14.88
C ASN A 123 -5.04 -1.94 14.67
N ALA A 124 -6.19 -1.24 14.70
CA ALA A 124 -6.25 0.20 14.56
C ALA A 124 -5.41 0.94 15.61
N ARG A 125 -5.40 0.45 16.87
CA ARG A 125 -4.54 1.00 17.93
C ARG A 125 -3.06 0.77 17.66
N ALA A 126 -2.67 -0.42 17.18
CA ALA A 126 -1.28 -0.70 16.83
C ALA A 126 -0.81 0.18 15.65
N MET A 127 -1.67 0.35 14.64
CA MET A 127 -1.41 1.20 13.50
C MET A 127 -1.30 2.69 13.89
N ALA A 128 -2.16 3.15 14.80
CA ALA A 128 -2.10 4.51 15.33
C ALA A 128 -0.78 4.77 16.08
N SER A 129 -0.31 3.83 16.91
CA SER A 129 1.01 3.92 17.56
C SER A 129 2.15 4.01 16.55
N LEU A 130 2.13 3.16 15.52
CA LEU A 130 3.14 3.17 14.46
C LEU A 130 3.11 4.50 13.67
N ALA A 131 1.93 4.97 13.30
CA ALA A 131 1.73 6.23 12.58
C ALA A 131 2.21 7.44 13.38
N ASN A 132 1.97 7.47 14.69
CA ASN A 132 2.50 8.50 15.58
C ASN A 132 4.03 8.47 15.64
N ARG A 133 4.62 7.27 15.79
CA ARG A 133 6.07 7.10 15.88
C ARG A 133 6.82 7.59 14.64
N ILE A 134 6.24 7.41 13.46
CA ILE A 134 6.91 7.75 12.19
C ILE A 134 6.35 9.01 11.53
N ASP A 135 5.35 9.65 12.14
CA ASP A 135 4.61 10.78 11.58
C ASP A 135 4.10 10.50 10.15
N ALA A 136 3.15 9.57 10.04
CA ALA A 136 2.51 9.17 8.79
C ALA A 136 0.98 9.30 8.87
N SER A 137 0.33 9.57 7.74
CA SER A 137 -1.12 9.35 7.60
C SER A 137 -1.41 7.87 7.42
N VAL A 138 -2.66 7.45 7.59
CA VAL A 138 -3.05 6.03 7.50
C VAL A 138 -4.30 5.87 6.65
N ALA A 139 -4.33 4.83 5.82
CA ALA A 139 -5.54 4.26 5.24
C ALA A 139 -5.84 2.93 5.98
N PRO A 140 -6.67 2.94 7.03
CA PRO A 140 -6.85 1.82 7.97
C PRO A 140 -7.96 0.88 7.48
N MET A 141 -7.67 0.06 6.47
CA MET A 141 -8.75 -0.59 5.73
C MET A 141 -9.53 -1.61 6.54
N SER A 142 -9.00 -2.20 7.62
CA SER A 142 -9.81 -3.07 8.48
C SER A 142 -10.92 -2.31 9.18
N LEU A 143 -10.65 -1.08 9.63
CA LEU A 143 -11.66 -0.21 10.22
C LEU A 143 -12.68 0.27 9.18
N VAL A 144 -12.23 0.56 7.96
CA VAL A 144 -13.11 0.89 6.84
C VAL A 144 -14.01 -0.29 6.47
N GLY A 145 -13.44 -1.49 6.38
CA GLY A 145 -14.17 -2.73 6.11
C GLY A 145 -15.18 -3.07 7.19
N LEU A 146 -14.79 -2.96 8.47
CA LEU A 146 -15.68 -3.14 9.61
C LEU A 146 -16.89 -2.20 9.56
N ARG A 147 -16.65 -0.91 9.30
CA ARG A 147 -17.71 0.09 9.19
C ARG A 147 -18.63 -0.22 8.00
N CYS A 148 -18.07 -0.58 6.85
CA CYS A 148 -18.85 -0.97 5.68
C CYS A 148 -19.72 -2.19 5.97
N GLN A 149 -19.16 -3.24 6.58
CA GLN A 149 -19.88 -4.45 6.95
C GLN A 149 -21.01 -4.19 7.97
N THR A 150 -20.82 -3.22 8.84
CA THR A 150 -21.82 -2.84 9.86
C THR A 150 -22.96 -2.02 9.24
N GLN A 151 -22.65 -1.04 8.38
CA GLN A 151 -23.64 -0.13 7.81
C GLN A 151 -24.29 -0.64 6.51
N ARG A 152 -23.56 -1.46 5.75
CA ARG A 152 -23.93 -2.03 4.45
C ARG A 152 -23.57 -3.53 4.42
N PRO A 153 -24.21 -4.35 5.28
CA PRO A 153 -23.95 -5.79 5.33
C PRO A 153 -24.31 -6.52 4.02
N ASP A 154 -25.08 -5.87 3.14
CA ASP A 154 -25.42 -6.34 1.79
C ASP A 154 -24.23 -6.30 0.82
N LEU A 155 -23.24 -5.43 1.06
CA LEU A 155 -22.08 -5.29 0.20
C LEU A 155 -21.01 -6.34 0.53
N THR A 156 -20.39 -6.88 -0.52
CA THR A 156 -19.24 -7.79 -0.43
C THR A 156 -17.96 -7.01 -0.65
N LEU A 157 -16.87 -7.44 0.00
CA LEU A 157 -15.58 -6.73 -0.02
C LEU A 157 -14.44 -7.53 -0.67
N ARG A 158 -14.70 -8.77 -1.08
CA ARG A 158 -13.80 -9.58 -1.89
C ARG A 158 -14.55 -10.38 -2.94
N PHE A 159 -13.79 -10.91 -3.89
CA PHE A 159 -14.33 -11.85 -4.88
C PHE A 159 -14.76 -13.16 -4.21
N ILE A 160 -15.66 -13.87 -4.87
CA ILE A 160 -16.08 -15.21 -4.47
C ILE A 160 -14.97 -16.21 -4.80
N ASN A 161 -14.46 -16.14 -6.03
CA ASN A 161 -13.47 -17.08 -6.57
C ASN A 161 -12.01 -16.67 -6.26
N ASP A 162 -11.81 -15.55 -5.58
CA ASP A 162 -10.48 -15.01 -5.29
C ASP A 162 -10.50 -14.27 -3.93
N ALA A 163 -9.44 -14.41 -3.12
CA ALA A 163 -9.33 -13.80 -1.81
C ALA A 163 -8.87 -12.33 -1.83
N HIS A 164 -8.70 -11.73 -3.00
CA HIS A 164 -8.39 -10.31 -3.15
C HIS A 164 -9.66 -9.45 -3.04
N LEU A 165 -9.44 -8.20 -2.66
CA LEU A 165 -10.45 -7.14 -2.65
C LEU A 165 -11.19 -7.07 -3.99
N ASN A 166 -12.51 -6.92 -3.93
CA ASN A 166 -13.32 -6.69 -5.12
C ASN A 166 -13.40 -5.19 -5.45
N LYS A 167 -14.19 -4.83 -6.46
CA LYS A 167 -14.35 -3.44 -6.91
C LYS A 167 -14.96 -2.53 -5.84
N THR A 168 -15.87 -3.01 -5.00
CA THR A 168 -16.41 -2.25 -3.86
C THR A 168 -15.31 -1.87 -2.88
N MET A 169 -14.48 -2.84 -2.48
CA MET A 169 -13.39 -2.58 -1.55
C MET A 169 -12.26 -1.76 -2.20
N ALA A 170 -12.02 -1.91 -3.50
CA ALA A 170 -11.13 -1.03 -4.26
C ALA A 170 -11.62 0.43 -4.24
N TYR A 171 -12.92 0.66 -4.40
CA TYR A 171 -13.51 2.00 -4.31
C TYR A 171 -13.34 2.60 -2.91
N LEU A 172 -13.58 1.82 -1.85
CA LEU A 172 -13.32 2.23 -0.46
C LEU A 172 -11.84 2.55 -0.22
N THR A 173 -10.92 1.73 -0.76
CA THR A 173 -9.48 2.00 -0.69
C THR A 173 -9.13 3.32 -1.37
N ALA A 174 -9.67 3.59 -2.56
CA ALA A 174 -9.44 4.85 -3.26
C ALA A 174 -9.94 6.06 -2.46
N CYS A 175 -11.15 5.97 -1.90
CA CYS A 175 -11.73 7.02 -1.03
C CYS A 175 -10.89 7.24 0.24
N SER A 176 -10.41 6.16 0.86
CA SER A 176 -9.60 6.21 2.08
C SER A 176 -8.21 6.79 1.83
N LEU A 177 -7.58 6.42 0.71
CA LEU A 177 -6.32 7.03 0.28
C LEU A 177 -6.49 8.50 -0.08
N PHE A 178 -7.58 8.89 -0.75
CA PHE A 178 -7.90 10.29 -1.01
C PHE A 178 -7.97 11.09 0.30
N ALA A 179 -8.73 10.58 1.28
CA ALA A 179 -8.82 11.22 2.59
C ALA A 179 -7.46 11.32 3.29
N ALA A 180 -6.66 10.26 3.28
CA ALA A 180 -5.31 10.27 3.87
C ALA A 180 -4.32 11.20 3.14
N LEU A 181 -4.49 11.37 1.83
CA LEU A 181 -3.64 12.23 0.99
C LEU A 181 -3.93 13.71 1.20
N PHE A 182 -5.22 14.08 1.26
CA PHE A 182 -5.70 15.46 1.16
C PHE A 182 -6.33 16.01 2.45
N ASP A 183 -6.55 15.16 3.45
CA ASP A 183 -7.29 15.51 4.68
C ASP A 183 -8.67 16.11 4.36
N ARG A 184 -9.36 15.47 3.42
CA ARG A 184 -10.67 15.91 2.90
C ARG A 184 -11.60 14.73 2.74
N THR A 185 -12.89 15.00 2.93
CA THR A 185 -13.93 14.00 2.61
C THR A 185 -13.94 13.71 1.11
N PRO A 186 -14.04 12.42 0.71
CA PRO A 186 -14.31 12.03 -0.67
C PRO A 186 -15.80 12.15 -1.04
N GLU A 187 -16.69 12.53 -0.12
CA GLU A 187 -18.12 12.72 -0.39
C GLU A 187 -18.34 13.79 -1.46
N GLY A 188 -19.16 13.43 -2.46
CA GLY A 188 -19.47 14.31 -3.59
C GLY A 188 -18.45 14.25 -4.74
N LEU A 189 -17.37 13.47 -4.61
CA LEU A 189 -16.48 13.24 -5.75
C LEU A 189 -17.23 12.52 -6.90
N PRO A 190 -16.96 12.88 -8.16
CA PRO A 190 -17.74 12.39 -9.29
C PRO A 190 -17.39 10.96 -9.72
N VAL A 191 -16.27 10.40 -9.24
CA VAL A 191 -15.81 9.05 -9.59
C VAL A 191 -16.86 8.04 -9.15
N ASP A 192 -17.44 7.32 -10.10
CA ASP A 192 -18.58 6.43 -9.88
C ASP A 192 -18.31 5.00 -10.34
N SER A 193 -17.09 4.69 -10.76
CA SER A 193 -16.77 3.38 -11.31
C SER A 193 -15.35 2.93 -11.01
N ILE A 194 -15.18 1.61 -10.96
CA ILE A 194 -13.89 0.93 -10.81
C ILE A 194 -13.77 -0.14 -11.87
N THR A 195 -12.61 -0.17 -12.54
CA THR A 195 -12.22 -1.24 -13.47
C THR A 195 -11.12 -2.08 -12.83
N ASP A 196 -11.31 -3.40 -12.77
CA ASP A 196 -10.26 -4.29 -12.27
C ASP A 196 -9.13 -4.46 -13.29
N ILE A 197 -7.96 -4.85 -12.79
CA ILE A 197 -6.75 -5.08 -13.58
C ILE A 197 -6.46 -6.56 -13.83
N ARG A 198 -7.21 -7.49 -13.19
CA ARG A 198 -7.14 -8.91 -13.55
C ARG A 198 -8.45 -9.42 -14.11
N PHE A 199 -8.28 -10.33 -15.07
CA PHE A 199 -9.34 -10.78 -15.96
C PHE A 199 -9.76 -12.21 -15.64
N PHE A 200 -11.01 -12.55 -15.98
CA PHE A 200 -11.51 -13.91 -15.86
C PHE A 200 -10.61 -14.89 -16.63
N ASN A 201 -10.11 -15.93 -15.93
CA ASN A 201 -9.17 -16.93 -16.45
C ASN A 201 -7.91 -16.33 -17.12
N ASN A 202 -7.53 -15.08 -16.79
CA ASN A 202 -6.47 -14.33 -17.46
C ASN A 202 -6.63 -14.20 -18.99
N LYS A 203 -7.86 -14.31 -19.51
CA LYS A 203 -8.13 -14.31 -20.96
C LYS A 203 -9.23 -13.32 -21.35
N ASP A 204 -10.37 -13.34 -20.66
CA ASP A 204 -11.52 -12.52 -21.02
C ASP A 204 -11.42 -11.14 -20.35
N ARG A 205 -10.94 -10.15 -21.11
CA ARG A 205 -10.71 -8.78 -20.64
C ARG A 205 -11.99 -8.00 -20.32
N THR A 206 -13.15 -8.55 -20.66
CA THR A 206 -14.45 -7.93 -20.36
C THR A 206 -15.00 -8.33 -19.00
N LYS A 207 -14.38 -9.33 -18.34
CA LYS A 207 -14.87 -9.92 -17.11
C LYS A 207 -13.85 -9.91 -15.98
N ASP A 208 -14.34 -9.73 -14.76
CA ASP A 208 -13.58 -9.88 -13.52
C ASP A 208 -13.41 -11.35 -13.11
N ARG A 209 -12.81 -11.58 -11.95
CA ARG A 209 -12.51 -12.93 -11.42
C ARG A 209 -13.75 -13.75 -11.07
N ASP A 210 -14.91 -13.12 -10.88
CA ASP A 210 -16.18 -13.79 -10.65
C ASP A 210 -17.01 -13.95 -11.94
N GLY A 211 -16.46 -13.53 -13.09
CA GLY A 211 -17.14 -13.58 -14.38
C GLY A 211 -18.14 -12.45 -14.61
N SER A 212 -18.21 -11.48 -13.69
CA SER A 212 -19.02 -10.27 -13.81
C SER A 212 -18.30 -9.21 -14.66
N PRO A 213 -18.96 -8.13 -15.11
CA PRO A 213 -18.29 -7.07 -15.86
C PRO A 213 -17.01 -6.56 -15.19
N ILE A 214 -15.96 -6.34 -16.00
CA ILE A 214 -14.64 -5.86 -15.52
C ILE A 214 -14.73 -4.50 -14.83
N THR A 215 -15.70 -3.67 -15.26
CA THR A 215 -16.02 -2.37 -14.69
C THR A 215 -17.33 -2.47 -13.92
N GLN A 216 -17.36 -1.96 -12.69
CA GLN A 216 -18.60 -1.73 -11.94
C GLN A 216 -18.82 -0.22 -11.83
N THR A 217 -20.01 0.21 -12.23
CA THR A 217 -20.52 1.56 -11.95
C THR A 217 -21.42 1.48 -10.72
N PHE A 218 -21.17 2.31 -9.74
CA PHE A 218 -21.91 2.38 -8.49
C PHE A 218 -23.15 3.25 -8.67
N SER A 219 -24.25 2.87 -8.03
CA SER A 219 -25.42 3.74 -7.91
C SER A 219 -25.05 5.01 -7.12
N GLU A 220 -25.81 6.09 -7.28
CA GLU A 220 -25.58 7.32 -6.51
C GLU A 220 -25.58 7.06 -5.00
N LYS A 221 -26.51 6.22 -4.54
CA LYS A 221 -26.61 5.81 -3.13
C LYS A 221 -25.37 5.04 -2.68
N ASP A 222 -24.94 4.01 -3.42
CA ASP A 222 -23.76 3.21 -3.04
C ASP A 222 -22.51 4.07 -3.05
N ARG A 223 -22.35 4.93 -4.07
CA ARG A 223 -21.23 5.86 -4.16
C ARG A 223 -21.16 6.78 -2.93
N ALA A 224 -22.28 7.41 -2.58
CA ALA A 224 -22.37 8.32 -1.44
C ALA A 224 -22.10 7.59 -0.12
N ASP A 225 -22.71 6.41 0.09
CA ASP A 225 -22.49 5.60 1.29
C ASP A 225 -21.02 5.20 1.43
N LEU A 226 -20.39 4.71 0.37
CA LEU A 226 -18.99 4.26 0.40
C LEU A 226 -18.02 5.43 0.65
N GLN A 227 -18.27 6.60 0.06
CA GLN A 227 -17.49 7.82 0.32
C GLN A 227 -17.58 8.23 1.79
N ARG A 228 -18.81 8.30 2.33
CA ARG A 228 -19.08 8.64 3.73
C ARG A 228 -18.46 7.62 4.69
N ILE A 229 -18.60 6.33 4.43
CA ILE A 229 -18.00 5.25 5.23
C ILE A 229 -16.48 5.41 5.31
N ALA A 230 -15.81 5.67 4.18
CA ALA A 230 -14.37 5.90 4.17
C ALA A 230 -13.99 7.12 5.04
N TRP A 231 -14.70 8.24 4.90
CA TRP A 231 -14.45 9.45 5.66
C TRP A 231 -14.64 9.28 7.16
N GLU A 232 -15.76 8.66 7.56
CA GLU A 232 -16.08 8.41 8.96
C GLU A 232 -15.02 7.50 9.62
N SER A 233 -14.56 6.45 8.91
CA SER A 233 -13.52 5.56 9.43
C SER A 233 -12.16 6.25 9.56
N ILE A 234 -11.77 7.10 8.61
CA ILE A 234 -10.54 7.91 8.72
C ILE A 234 -10.65 8.90 9.88
N THR A 235 -11.80 9.54 10.04
CA THR A 235 -12.06 10.48 11.14
C THR A 235 -11.99 9.78 12.50
N GLU A 236 -12.60 8.60 12.62
CA GLU A 236 -12.53 7.78 13.83
C GLU A 236 -11.09 7.34 14.14
N PHE A 237 -10.36 6.89 13.12
CA PHE A 237 -8.95 6.52 13.29
C PHE A 237 -8.10 7.69 13.78
N ASN A 238 -8.30 8.90 13.22
CA ASN A 238 -7.57 10.09 13.63
C ASN A 238 -7.90 10.50 15.08
N LYS A 239 -9.15 10.32 15.53
CA LYS A 239 -9.51 10.52 16.94
C LYS A 239 -8.79 9.51 17.85
N LEU A 240 -8.82 8.23 17.49
CA LEU A 240 -8.12 7.16 18.21
C LEU A 240 -6.61 7.47 18.32
N ARG A 241 -6.01 7.95 17.23
CA ARG A 241 -4.60 8.34 17.17
C ARG A 241 -4.28 9.51 18.10
N ALA A 242 -5.14 10.53 18.14
CA ALA A 242 -4.97 11.69 19.01
C ALA A 242 -5.08 11.31 20.50
N GLU A 243 -6.03 10.43 20.85
CA GLU A 243 -6.19 9.93 22.22
C GLU A 243 -4.95 9.16 22.73
N GLN A 244 -4.25 8.45 21.85
CA GLN A 244 -3.02 7.74 22.21
C GLN A 244 -1.85 8.68 22.49
N MET A 245 -1.81 9.88 21.91
CA MET A 245 -0.74 10.85 22.19
C MET A 245 -0.89 11.54 23.55
N GLN A 246 -2.07 11.45 24.17
CA GLN A 246 -2.38 12.06 25.46
C GLN A 246 -2.12 11.13 26.66
N LYS A 247 -1.74 9.87 26.41
CA LYS A 247 -1.42 8.85 27.41
C LYS A 247 0.09 8.69 27.55
#